data_AF-A0A1V5QE56-F1
#
_entry.id   AF-A0A1V5QE56-F1
#
_cell.length_a   1.000
_cell.length_b   1.000
_cell.length_c   1.000
_cell.angle_alpha   90.00
_cell.angle_beta   90.00
_cell.angle_gamma   90.00
#
_symmetry.space_group_name_H-M   'P 1'
#
loop_
_entity.id
_entity.type
_entity.pdbx_description
1 polymer ?
#
loop_
_entity_poly.entity_id
_entity_poly.type
_entity_poly.pdbx_seq_one_letter_code
_entity_poly.pdbx_strand_id
1 'polypeptide(L)'
;MIIDLQGAPGGQASECSNVGEPSNGGALWRDQKNKDMTVEWWSFIAERYRDEPVVAMYDLLNEGTAAPRYEDLVDLYDRLYREIRKTDDKHILVMEDVWGFHRLPRATDLNWSNVVYSFHVYAREMECGLDGAMRSFPAFNRTALYHGLPIYVGEFNTIQMRYGGSDAFLLWRDVCEYYGWSWSFWTWKKIENNWTINWGLCGYYDNPPVPDLLNDSFERIRDCFKKMESSNSKENPLLASALRAPSRWMNESDIPLPAPGAKLLTLRSAFMLPTSDKALIAEWGYPVPNAGFWKQGDTIAWRFEIEKEGVYEIGVRMANDSDANLAALWVDGVRATDIALPNTRGWRSFQNVKLGRFQLAAGTHTLEVGQADDSDGFINLQYAWTADSEGGADALRETEIRLTPVNMEPLPEKSVLRVEWQSHPPNIANWDPGQPVSWKLNLSRPRRYQVEAVYATPHNDSSLRVTIGSKEGGITLPPTASWQEYGTATLGTVDLDAGEQTLTAIWRVPRRTHAGNLRLIRLVETPGQP
;
A
#
# COMPACT_ATOMS: atom_id res chain seq x y z
N MET A 1 -18.97 -14.21 -10.30
CA MET A 1 -19.57 -12.98 -10.85
C MET A 1 -19.39 -11.87 -9.84
N ILE A 2 -19.10 -10.64 -10.28
CA ILE A 2 -19.02 -9.46 -9.40
C ILE A 2 -20.07 -8.48 -9.90
N ILE A 3 -20.86 -7.92 -8.99
CA ILE A 3 -21.86 -6.90 -9.33
C ILE A 3 -21.26 -5.56 -8.96
N ASP A 4 -21.00 -4.72 -9.95
CA ASP A 4 -20.46 -3.38 -9.76
C ASP A 4 -21.52 -2.30 -10.05
N LEU A 5 -21.63 -1.33 -9.14
CA LEU A 5 -22.39 -0.11 -9.36
C LEU A 5 -21.54 0.93 -10.10
N GLN A 6 -21.47 0.76 -11.43
CA GLN A 6 -20.71 1.66 -12.30
C GLN A 6 -21.22 3.12 -12.31
N GLY A 7 -22.53 3.32 -12.12
CA GLY A 7 -23.17 4.63 -12.17
C GLY A 7 -24.26 4.75 -11.11
N ALA A 8 -23.97 5.46 -10.03
CA ALA A 8 -24.94 5.71 -8.97
C ALA A 8 -25.92 6.83 -9.36
N PRO A 9 -27.15 6.85 -8.80
CA PRO A 9 -28.06 8.00 -8.89
C PRO A 9 -27.34 9.34 -8.68
N GLY A 10 -27.49 10.26 -9.63
CA GLY A 10 -26.84 11.58 -9.59
C GLY A 10 -25.37 11.63 -10.03
N GLY A 11 -24.74 10.48 -10.31
CA GLY A 11 -23.33 10.36 -10.70
C GLY A 11 -22.36 10.61 -9.54
N GLN A 12 -21.33 9.77 -9.42
CA GLN A 12 -20.33 9.80 -8.35
C GLN A 12 -18.98 10.40 -8.75
N ALA A 13 -18.75 10.61 -10.04
CA ALA A 13 -17.55 11.22 -10.60
C ALA A 13 -17.87 12.53 -11.35
N SER A 14 -16.84 13.33 -11.62
CA SER A 14 -16.96 14.55 -12.43
C SER A 14 -16.97 14.26 -13.94
N GLU A 15 -16.37 13.15 -14.37
CA GLU A 15 -16.26 12.77 -15.79
C GLU A 15 -17.46 11.93 -16.24
N CYS A 16 -18.15 12.37 -17.30
CA CYS A 16 -19.30 11.65 -17.87
C CYS A 16 -18.94 10.28 -18.44
N SER A 17 -17.71 10.11 -18.91
CA SER A 17 -17.22 8.85 -19.49
C SER A 17 -17.26 7.67 -18.51
N ASN A 18 -17.33 7.94 -17.20
CA ASN A 18 -17.19 6.93 -16.17
C ASN A 18 -18.53 6.61 -15.47
N VAL A 19 -19.55 7.49 -15.60
CA VAL A 19 -20.80 7.41 -14.82
C VAL A 19 -22.08 7.66 -15.63
N GLY A 20 -21.99 7.80 -16.96
CA GLY A 20 -23.12 8.13 -17.82
C GLY A 20 -23.36 9.64 -17.90
N GLU A 21 -24.58 10.12 -17.66
CA GLU A 21 -24.87 11.58 -17.59
C GLU A 21 -24.58 12.08 -16.17
N PRO A 22 -23.46 12.79 -15.92
CA PRO A 22 -23.11 13.27 -14.60
C PRO A 22 -24.00 14.46 -14.29
N SER A 23 -25.13 14.21 -13.63
CA SER A 23 -26.03 15.26 -13.19
C SER A 23 -25.23 16.26 -12.31
N ASN A 24 -24.89 17.41 -12.89
CA ASN A 24 -24.11 18.48 -12.25
C ASN A 24 -22.70 18.06 -11.72
N GLY A 25 -22.07 17.01 -12.24
CA GLY A 25 -20.70 16.62 -11.86
C GLY A 25 -20.57 16.11 -10.42
N GLY A 26 -21.34 15.09 -10.05
CA GLY A 26 -21.26 14.45 -8.72
C GLY A 26 -22.46 14.72 -7.81
N ALA A 27 -23.69 14.80 -8.34
CA ALA A 27 -24.87 15.10 -7.50
C ALA A 27 -25.17 14.04 -6.43
N LEU A 28 -24.61 12.82 -6.53
CA LEU A 28 -24.65 11.84 -5.44
C LEU A 28 -24.19 12.44 -4.12
N TRP A 29 -23.13 13.24 -4.13
CA TRP A 29 -22.48 13.72 -2.91
C TRP A 29 -23.25 14.83 -2.21
N ARG A 30 -24.05 15.61 -2.96
CA ARG A 30 -24.72 16.82 -2.50
C ARG A 30 -26.21 16.64 -2.22
N ASP A 31 -26.85 15.66 -2.85
CA ASP A 31 -28.28 15.40 -2.69
C ASP A 31 -28.52 14.11 -1.90
N GLN A 32 -29.21 14.25 -0.76
CA GLN A 32 -29.55 13.12 0.11
C GLN A 32 -30.43 12.09 -0.61
N LYS A 33 -31.30 12.53 -1.52
CA LYS A 33 -32.17 11.63 -2.30
C LYS A 33 -31.36 10.65 -3.14
N ASN A 34 -30.27 11.12 -3.76
CA ASN A 34 -29.40 10.28 -4.58
C ASN A 34 -28.68 9.23 -3.73
N LYS A 35 -28.20 9.60 -2.54
CA LYS A 35 -27.61 8.65 -1.57
C LYS A 35 -28.63 7.62 -1.12
N ASP A 36 -29.85 8.04 -0.80
CA ASP A 36 -30.92 7.14 -0.35
C ASP A 36 -31.32 6.16 -1.45
N MET A 37 -31.46 6.61 -2.69
CA MET A 37 -31.72 5.74 -3.85
C MET A 37 -30.58 4.74 -4.09
N THR A 38 -29.32 5.16 -3.87
CA THR A 38 -28.16 4.27 -3.98
C THR A 38 -28.20 3.17 -2.92
N VAL A 39 -28.54 3.52 -1.67
CA VAL A 39 -28.70 2.58 -0.56
C VAL A 39 -29.88 1.63 -0.81
N GLU A 40 -31.01 2.15 -1.28
CA GLU A 40 -32.20 1.36 -1.62
C GLU A 40 -31.90 0.34 -2.74
N TRP A 41 -31.17 0.77 -3.78
CA TRP A 41 -30.76 -0.12 -4.86
C TRP A 41 -29.88 -1.26 -4.35
N TRP A 42 -28.90 -0.97 -3.49
CA TRP A 42 -28.05 -1.99 -2.88
C TRP A 42 -28.82 -2.94 -1.96
N SER A 43 -29.80 -2.44 -1.20
CA SER A 43 -30.71 -3.26 -0.39
C SER A 43 -31.46 -4.28 -1.26
N PHE A 44 -31.96 -3.85 -2.43
CA PHE A 44 -32.62 -4.73 -3.39
C PHE A 44 -31.68 -5.78 -4.00
N ILE A 45 -30.46 -5.39 -4.38
CA ILE A 45 -29.45 -6.30 -4.94
C ILE A 45 -29.03 -7.34 -3.90
N ALA A 46 -28.77 -6.92 -2.67
CA ALA A 46 -28.40 -7.81 -1.57
C ALA A 46 -29.51 -8.84 -1.28
N GLU A 47 -30.77 -8.41 -1.15
CA GLU A 47 -31.89 -9.35 -0.92
C GLU A 47 -32.08 -10.33 -2.08
N ARG A 48 -31.82 -9.90 -3.33
CA ARG A 48 -31.92 -10.76 -4.50
C ARG A 48 -30.83 -11.83 -4.56
N TYR A 49 -29.60 -11.49 -4.18
CA TYR A 49 -28.43 -12.35 -4.39
C TYR A 49 -27.80 -12.94 -3.12
N ARG A 50 -28.31 -12.63 -1.91
CA ARG A 50 -27.81 -13.15 -0.61
C ARG A 50 -27.54 -14.66 -0.52
N ASP A 51 -28.27 -15.46 -1.29
CA ASP A 51 -28.16 -16.93 -1.30
C ASP A 51 -27.62 -17.47 -2.64
N GLU A 52 -27.08 -16.61 -3.51
CA GLU A 52 -26.54 -16.96 -4.84
C GLU A 52 -25.00 -17.03 -4.83
N PRO A 53 -24.39 -18.21 -4.61
CA PRO A 53 -22.94 -18.35 -4.49
C PRO A 53 -22.16 -18.05 -5.80
N VAL A 54 -22.82 -17.92 -6.94
CA VAL A 54 -22.18 -17.49 -8.19
C VAL A 54 -21.79 -16.01 -8.13
N VAL A 55 -22.50 -15.20 -7.34
CA VAL A 55 -22.04 -13.86 -7.00
C VAL A 55 -20.95 -14.01 -5.94
N ALA A 56 -19.77 -13.47 -6.22
CA ALA A 56 -18.65 -13.53 -5.29
C ALA A 56 -18.61 -12.27 -4.43
N MET A 57 -18.84 -11.11 -5.05
CA MET A 57 -18.64 -9.80 -4.43
C MET A 57 -19.62 -8.75 -4.96
N TYR A 58 -19.85 -7.73 -4.14
CA TYR A 58 -20.53 -6.50 -4.49
C TYR A 58 -19.51 -5.36 -4.51
N ASP A 59 -19.32 -4.75 -5.68
CA ASP A 59 -18.49 -3.56 -5.84
C ASP A 59 -19.33 -2.30 -5.67
N LEU A 60 -19.20 -1.69 -4.50
CA LEU A 60 -20.24 -0.84 -3.94
C LEU A 60 -20.41 0.49 -4.67
N LEU A 61 -19.32 1.04 -5.20
CA LEU A 61 -19.34 2.32 -5.88
C LEU A 61 -18.08 2.51 -6.74
N ASN A 62 -18.23 2.29 -8.04
CA ASN A 62 -17.19 2.55 -9.03
C ASN A 62 -16.70 4.00 -8.99
N GLU A 63 -15.40 4.23 -8.86
CA GLU A 63 -14.76 5.54 -9.06
C GLU A 63 -15.45 6.75 -8.39
N GLY A 64 -15.74 6.65 -7.09
CA GLY A 64 -16.30 7.74 -6.26
C GLY A 64 -15.37 8.95 -6.04
N THR A 65 -14.85 9.53 -7.12
CA THR A 65 -13.77 10.54 -7.15
C THR A 65 -14.25 11.95 -6.85
N ALA A 66 -15.54 12.25 -7.06
CA ALA A 66 -16.08 13.59 -6.80
C ALA A 66 -16.56 13.81 -5.35
N ALA A 67 -16.25 12.89 -4.43
CA ALA A 67 -16.55 13.05 -3.01
C ALA A 67 -15.85 14.31 -2.46
N PRO A 68 -16.59 15.31 -1.92
CA PRO A 68 -16.01 16.59 -1.52
C PRO A 68 -15.00 16.49 -0.38
N ARG A 69 -15.20 15.54 0.53
CA ARG A 69 -14.30 15.26 1.65
C ARG A 69 -14.03 13.77 1.75
N TYR A 70 -12.94 13.41 2.42
CA TYR A 70 -12.57 12.03 2.72
C TYR A 70 -13.70 11.29 3.45
N GLU A 71 -14.32 11.95 4.42
CA GLU A 71 -15.38 11.37 5.23
C GLU A 71 -16.64 11.09 4.42
N ASP A 72 -16.94 11.87 3.37
CA ASP A 72 -18.17 11.69 2.59
C ASP A 72 -18.20 10.35 1.84
N LEU A 73 -17.04 9.87 1.35
CA LEU A 73 -16.91 8.56 0.74
C LEU A 73 -17.09 7.45 1.78
N VAL A 74 -16.40 7.57 2.91
CA VAL A 74 -16.41 6.57 3.98
C VAL A 74 -17.80 6.47 4.62
N ASP A 75 -18.49 7.58 4.83
CA ASP A 75 -19.85 7.63 5.37
C ASP A 75 -20.86 6.94 4.44
N LEU A 76 -20.70 7.08 3.13
CA LEU A 76 -21.54 6.38 2.16
C LEU A 76 -21.24 4.87 2.19
N TYR A 77 -19.97 4.46 2.19
CA TYR A 77 -19.61 3.05 2.32
C TYR A 77 -20.13 2.44 3.62
N ASP A 78 -20.07 3.14 4.76
CA ASP A 78 -20.57 2.62 6.03
C ASP A 78 -22.11 2.45 5.99
N ARG A 79 -22.83 3.38 5.36
CA ARG A 79 -24.28 3.23 5.14
C ARG A 79 -24.59 2.03 4.25
N LEU A 80 -23.87 1.85 3.14
CA LEU A 80 -24.06 0.72 2.24
C LEU A 80 -23.73 -0.61 2.92
N TYR A 81 -22.59 -0.68 3.62
CA TYR A 81 -22.16 -1.83 4.41
C TYR A 81 -23.26 -2.25 5.39
N ARG A 82 -23.72 -1.32 6.24
CA ARG A 82 -24.74 -1.60 7.24
C ARG A 82 -26.07 -2.01 6.64
N GLU A 83 -26.47 -1.41 5.52
CA GLU A 83 -27.71 -1.77 4.84
C GLU A 83 -27.64 -3.19 4.29
N ILE A 84 -26.59 -3.52 3.54
CA ILE A 84 -26.39 -4.85 2.95
C ILE A 84 -26.28 -5.91 4.05
N ARG A 85 -25.53 -5.65 5.12
CA ARG A 85 -25.38 -6.59 6.25
C ARG A 85 -26.66 -6.85 7.06
N LYS A 86 -27.77 -6.14 6.80
CA LYS A 86 -29.08 -6.52 7.36
C LYS A 86 -29.63 -7.79 6.73
N THR A 87 -29.28 -8.09 5.48
CA THR A 87 -29.85 -9.18 4.69
C THR A 87 -28.81 -10.17 4.16
N ASP A 88 -27.56 -9.74 3.97
CA ASP A 88 -26.48 -10.53 3.37
C ASP A 88 -25.18 -10.42 4.18
N ASP A 89 -24.81 -11.48 4.88
CA ASP A 89 -23.57 -11.61 5.66
C ASP A 89 -22.46 -12.38 4.92
N LYS A 90 -22.72 -12.90 3.72
CA LYS A 90 -21.84 -13.85 3.02
C LYS A 90 -20.97 -13.20 1.95
N HIS A 91 -21.54 -12.31 1.14
CA HIS A 91 -20.82 -11.72 0.01
C HIS A 91 -19.77 -10.73 0.47
N ILE A 92 -18.63 -10.73 -0.21
CA ILE A 92 -17.55 -9.76 0.02
C ILE A 92 -18.02 -8.39 -0.49
N LEU A 93 -17.76 -7.32 0.28
CA LEU A 93 -18.02 -5.95 -0.16
C LEU A 93 -16.71 -5.28 -0.56
N VAL A 94 -16.65 -4.79 -1.80
CA VAL A 94 -15.50 -4.04 -2.30
C VAL A 94 -15.68 -2.57 -1.93
N MET A 95 -14.65 -2.00 -1.30
CA MET A 95 -14.58 -0.58 -0.98
C MET A 95 -13.53 0.06 -1.90
N GLU A 96 -13.97 0.91 -2.82
CA GLU A 96 -13.07 1.50 -3.79
C GLU A 96 -12.48 2.83 -3.33
N ASP A 97 -11.18 2.99 -3.58
CA ASP A 97 -10.54 4.28 -3.69
C ASP A 97 -9.47 4.19 -4.79
N VAL A 98 -9.87 4.58 -5.99
CA VAL A 98 -9.16 4.40 -7.26
C VAL A 98 -7.68 4.80 -7.25
N TRP A 99 -7.27 5.68 -6.35
CA TRP A 99 -5.91 6.22 -6.24
C TRP A 99 -5.11 5.64 -5.05
N GLY A 100 -5.38 4.39 -4.64
CA GLY A 100 -4.50 3.67 -3.71
C GLY A 100 -4.86 3.77 -2.23
N PHE A 101 -6.14 3.92 -1.91
CA PHE A 101 -6.68 3.78 -0.55
C PHE A 101 -6.37 4.90 0.46
N HIS A 102 -5.83 6.05 0.02
CA HIS A 102 -5.60 7.21 0.89
C HIS A 102 -6.84 7.68 1.67
N ARG A 103 -8.05 7.41 1.14
CA ARG A 103 -9.32 7.81 1.76
C ARG A 103 -9.93 6.76 2.67
N LEU A 104 -9.58 5.49 2.48
CA LEU A 104 -10.19 4.38 3.20
C LEU A 104 -9.62 4.24 4.63
N PRO A 105 -10.44 3.87 5.62
CA PRO A 105 -10.01 3.70 7.01
C PRO A 105 -9.34 2.32 7.23
N ARG A 106 -9.04 1.94 8.47
CA ARG A 106 -8.95 0.49 8.77
C ARG A 106 -10.36 -0.06 8.84
N ALA A 107 -10.60 -1.25 8.28
CA ALA A 107 -11.91 -1.91 8.38
C ALA A 107 -12.38 -2.06 9.84
N THR A 108 -11.45 -2.35 10.77
CA THR A 108 -11.75 -2.48 12.20
C THR A 108 -12.24 -1.19 12.84
N ASP A 109 -11.86 -0.01 12.34
CA ASP A 109 -12.33 1.28 12.88
C ASP A 109 -13.84 1.48 12.66
N LEU A 110 -14.41 0.81 11.67
CA LEU A 110 -15.84 0.84 11.37
C LEU A 110 -16.54 -0.50 11.62
N ASN A 111 -15.85 -1.46 12.24
CA ASN A 111 -16.33 -2.84 12.43
C ASN A 111 -16.74 -3.52 11.11
N TRP A 112 -16.08 -3.17 10.01
CA TRP A 112 -16.27 -3.86 8.75
C TRP A 112 -15.56 -5.22 8.77
N SER A 113 -16.27 -6.22 8.31
CA SER A 113 -15.77 -7.59 8.10
C SER A 113 -16.18 -8.07 6.71
N ASN A 114 -15.38 -9.00 6.16
CA ASN A 114 -15.59 -9.57 4.84
C ASN A 114 -15.64 -8.49 3.75
N VAL A 115 -14.60 -7.64 3.73
CA VAL A 115 -14.41 -6.54 2.78
C VAL A 115 -13.04 -6.62 2.13
N VAL A 116 -12.91 -6.08 0.91
CA VAL A 116 -11.64 -5.91 0.20
C VAL A 116 -11.52 -4.48 -0.31
N TYR A 117 -10.30 -3.99 -0.49
CA TYR A 117 -10.08 -2.64 -1.03
C TYR A 117 -9.74 -2.71 -2.52
N SER A 118 -10.33 -1.79 -3.30
CA SER A 118 -10.14 -1.71 -4.75
C SER A 118 -9.53 -0.39 -5.23
N PHE A 119 -8.60 -0.52 -6.16
CA PHE A 119 -8.00 0.59 -6.90
C PHE A 119 -8.05 0.29 -8.39
N HIS A 120 -8.01 1.35 -9.20
CA HIS A 120 -8.00 1.25 -10.66
C HIS A 120 -6.68 1.72 -11.24
N VAL A 121 -6.26 1.14 -12.36
CA VAL A 121 -5.04 1.58 -13.04
C VAL A 121 -5.17 1.56 -14.55
N TYR A 122 -4.93 2.73 -15.14
CA TYR A 122 -5.08 2.97 -16.56
C TYR A 122 -3.85 3.66 -17.12
N ALA A 123 -3.27 3.09 -18.19
CA ALA A 123 -2.10 3.71 -18.82
C ALA A 123 -2.55 4.88 -19.71
N ARG A 124 -2.31 6.10 -19.24
CA ARG A 124 -2.58 7.32 -20.02
C ARG A 124 -1.33 7.82 -20.75
N GLU A 125 -0.16 7.31 -20.37
CA GLU A 125 1.17 7.65 -20.87
C GLU A 125 2.07 6.41 -20.82
N MET A 126 3.20 6.42 -21.55
CA MET A 126 4.15 5.31 -21.53
C MET A 126 4.74 5.10 -20.12
N GLU A 127 5.04 6.19 -19.43
CA GLU A 127 5.57 6.16 -18.06
C GLU A 127 4.59 5.45 -17.12
N CYS A 128 3.29 5.73 -17.19
CA CYS A 128 2.29 5.00 -16.39
C CYS A 128 2.33 3.49 -16.61
N GLY A 129 2.49 3.05 -17.87
CA GLY A 129 2.59 1.64 -18.26
C GLY A 129 3.73 0.90 -17.57
N LEU A 130 4.85 1.59 -17.31
CA LEU A 130 6.08 1.02 -16.76
C LEU A 130 6.20 1.28 -15.25
N ASP A 131 5.99 2.52 -14.81
CA ASP A 131 6.26 2.99 -13.45
C ASP A 131 5.20 2.54 -12.44
N GLY A 132 3.95 2.37 -12.87
CA GLY A 132 2.86 1.97 -11.97
C GLY A 132 3.16 0.67 -11.22
N ALA A 133 3.63 -0.35 -11.95
CA ALA A 133 4.05 -1.63 -11.39
C ALA A 133 5.31 -1.52 -10.50
N MET A 134 6.25 -0.64 -10.84
CA MET A 134 7.54 -0.52 -10.15
C MET A 134 7.46 0.32 -8.87
N ARG A 135 6.54 1.29 -8.81
CA ARG A 135 6.48 2.32 -7.77
C ARG A 135 5.13 2.38 -7.06
N SER A 136 4.05 2.56 -7.82
CA SER A 136 2.71 2.77 -7.25
C SER A 136 2.16 1.51 -6.59
N PHE A 137 2.37 0.33 -7.17
CA PHE A 137 1.85 -0.92 -6.62
C PHE A 137 2.50 -1.27 -5.27
N PRO A 138 3.84 -1.19 -5.09
CA PRO A 138 4.45 -1.26 -3.75
C PRO A 138 3.85 -0.25 -2.77
N ALA A 139 3.56 0.98 -3.21
CA ALA A 139 2.93 1.99 -2.36
C ALA A 139 1.52 1.59 -1.91
N PHE A 140 0.71 0.99 -2.79
CA PHE A 140 -0.62 0.48 -2.45
C PHE A 140 -0.54 -0.76 -1.55
N ASN A 141 0.47 -1.62 -1.77
CA ASN A 141 0.72 -2.80 -0.94
C ASN A 141 0.98 -2.42 0.52
N ARG A 142 1.73 -1.33 0.79
CA ARG A 142 1.96 -0.82 2.16
C ARG A 142 0.67 -0.59 2.92
N THR A 143 -0.32 0.04 2.26
CA THR A 143 -1.62 0.32 2.86
C THR A 143 -2.38 -0.97 3.19
N ALA A 144 -2.40 -1.92 2.27
CA ALA A 144 -3.06 -3.22 2.47
C ALA A 144 -2.42 -4.04 3.59
N LEU A 145 -1.08 -4.12 3.63
CA LEU A 145 -0.34 -4.78 4.72
C LEU A 145 -0.67 -4.17 6.07
N TYR A 146 -0.78 -2.85 6.15
CA TYR A 146 -1.12 -2.17 7.40
C TYR A 146 -2.59 -2.39 7.82
N HIS A 147 -3.52 -2.38 6.87
CA HIS A 147 -4.94 -2.60 7.17
C HIS A 147 -5.27 -4.08 7.41
N GLY A 148 -4.38 -5.00 7.00
CA GLY A 148 -4.64 -6.44 7.06
C GLY A 148 -5.77 -6.87 6.11
N LEU A 149 -5.90 -6.19 4.97
CA LEU A 149 -6.98 -6.43 4.00
C LEU A 149 -6.43 -6.87 2.64
N PRO A 150 -7.08 -7.82 1.95
CA PRO A 150 -6.75 -8.14 0.57
C PRO A 150 -7.05 -6.97 -0.37
N ILE A 151 -6.28 -6.91 -1.46
CA ILE A 151 -6.54 -6.01 -2.58
C ILE A 151 -7.27 -6.78 -3.69
N TYR A 152 -8.27 -6.12 -4.27
CA TYR A 152 -8.89 -6.49 -5.54
C TYR A 152 -8.66 -5.35 -6.53
N VAL A 153 -8.01 -5.60 -7.68
CA VAL A 153 -7.86 -4.57 -8.72
C VAL A 153 -9.15 -4.56 -9.55
N GLY A 154 -10.06 -3.64 -9.22
CA GLY A 154 -11.42 -3.58 -9.80
C GLY A 154 -11.42 -3.35 -11.31
N GLU A 155 -10.53 -2.49 -11.78
CA GLU A 155 -10.36 -2.23 -13.19
C GLU A 155 -8.90 -1.91 -13.54
N PHE A 156 -8.42 -2.52 -14.63
CA PHE A 156 -7.23 -2.03 -15.29
C PHE A 156 -7.24 -2.23 -16.80
N ASN A 157 -6.59 -1.31 -17.52
CA ASN A 157 -6.27 -1.46 -18.93
C ASN A 157 -5.15 -0.52 -19.40
N THR A 158 -4.39 -0.93 -20.42
CA THR A 158 -3.32 -0.10 -21.01
C THR A 158 -3.78 0.82 -22.13
N ILE A 159 -5.04 0.70 -22.55
CA ILE A 159 -5.81 1.52 -23.49
C ILE A 159 -5.28 1.49 -24.91
N GLN A 160 -4.02 1.80 -25.10
CA GLN A 160 -3.39 1.99 -26.40
C GLN A 160 -2.05 1.27 -26.44
N MET A 161 -1.72 0.74 -27.61
CA MET A 161 -0.42 0.11 -27.86
C MET A 161 0.76 1.06 -27.57
N ARG A 162 0.59 2.37 -27.77
CA ARG A 162 1.63 3.38 -27.51
C ARG A 162 1.94 3.64 -26.03
N TYR A 163 1.12 3.16 -25.11
CA TYR A 163 1.31 3.32 -23.66
C TYR A 163 1.77 2.02 -22.98
N GLY A 164 2.50 1.19 -23.73
CA GLY A 164 2.97 -0.12 -23.28
C GLY A 164 2.08 -1.29 -23.72
N GLY A 165 0.83 -1.03 -24.15
CA GLY A 165 -0.02 -2.02 -24.81
C GLY A 165 -0.16 -3.34 -24.05
N SER A 166 -0.12 -4.46 -24.76
CA SER A 166 -0.27 -5.79 -24.13
C SER A 166 0.93 -6.21 -23.27
N ASP A 167 2.11 -5.60 -23.44
CA ASP A 167 3.30 -5.92 -22.62
C ASP A 167 3.16 -5.34 -21.21
N ALA A 168 2.73 -4.09 -21.10
CA ALA A 168 2.40 -3.49 -19.79
C ALA A 168 1.18 -4.17 -19.15
N PHE A 169 0.21 -4.61 -19.95
CA PHE A 169 -0.93 -5.40 -19.44
C PHE A 169 -0.46 -6.71 -18.81
N LEU A 170 0.39 -7.46 -19.53
CA LEU A 170 1.00 -8.70 -19.04
C LEU A 170 1.82 -8.46 -17.77
N LEU A 171 2.57 -7.34 -17.71
CA LEU A 171 3.26 -6.90 -16.50
C LEU A 171 2.31 -6.71 -15.34
N TRP A 172 1.29 -5.87 -15.46
CA TRP A 172 0.38 -5.57 -14.36
C TRP A 172 -0.37 -6.80 -13.86
N ARG A 173 -0.83 -7.66 -14.79
CA ARG A 173 -1.43 -8.94 -14.46
C ARG A 173 -0.48 -9.80 -13.62
N ASP A 174 0.75 -10.00 -14.09
CA ASP A 174 1.74 -10.79 -13.36
C ASP A 174 2.05 -10.18 -11.99
N VAL A 175 1.98 -8.84 -11.85
CA VAL A 175 2.18 -8.17 -10.55
C VAL A 175 1.03 -8.45 -9.61
N CYS A 176 -0.20 -8.48 -10.12
CA CYS A 176 -1.33 -8.93 -9.32
C CYS A 176 -1.12 -10.39 -8.86
N GLU A 177 -0.70 -11.30 -9.75
CA GLU A 177 -0.36 -12.69 -9.37
C GLU A 177 0.79 -12.73 -8.34
N TYR A 178 1.79 -11.85 -8.48
CA TYR A 178 2.88 -11.75 -7.52
C TYR A 178 2.49 -11.10 -6.20
N TYR A 179 1.45 -10.30 -6.08
CA TYR A 179 0.98 -9.90 -4.75
C TYR A 179 -0.15 -10.79 -4.23
N GLY A 180 -0.66 -11.70 -5.06
CA GLY A 180 -1.85 -12.49 -4.73
C GLY A 180 -3.13 -11.65 -4.78
N TRP A 181 -3.12 -10.55 -5.53
CA TRP A 181 -4.28 -9.68 -5.71
C TRP A 181 -5.20 -10.28 -6.76
N SER A 182 -6.48 -10.40 -6.43
CA SER A 182 -7.50 -10.70 -7.45
C SER A 182 -7.69 -9.48 -8.34
N TRP A 183 -8.11 -9.67 -9.57
CA TRP A 183 -8.20 -8.57 -10.53
C TRP A 183 -9.29 -8.80 -11.58
N SER A 184 -9.85 -7.70 -12.07
CA SER A 184 -10.66 -7.63 -13.27
C SER A 184 -10.05 -6.61 -14.22
N PHE A 185 -9.98 -6.97 -15.51
CA PHE A 185 -9.50 -6.04 -16.53
C PHE A 185 -10.66 -5.39 -17.25
N TRP A 186 -10.50 -4.12 -17.60
CA TRP A 186 -11.45 -3.41 -18.45
C TRP A 186 -11.04 -3.59 -19.92
N THR A 187 -11.82 -4.14 -20.82
CA THR A 187 -13.10 -4.81 -20.61
C THR A 187 -13.23 -6.04 -21.52
N TRP A 188 -14.27 -6.85 -21.32
CA TRP A 188 -14.57 -7.99 -22.18
C TRP A 188 -14.84 -7.56 -23.63
N LYS A 189 -15.71 -6.55 -23.84
CA LYS A 189 -16.13 -6.11 -25.17
C LYS A 189 -16.18 -4.59 -25.26
N LYS A 190 -15.53 -4.02 -26.27
CA LYS A 190 -15.71 -2.63 -26.68
C LYS A 190 -15.85 -2.56 -28.19
N ILE A 191 -16.88 -1.86 -28.68
CA ILE A 191 -17.05 -1.63 -30.11
C ILE A 191 -15.91 -0.72 -30.59
N GLU A 192 -15.05 -1.27 -31.43
CA GLU A 192 -13.80 -0.64 -31.86
C GLU A 192 -13.51 -0.98 -33.31
N ASN A 193 -12.88 -0.05 -34.03
CA ASN A 193 -12.32 -0.30 -35.36
C ASN A 193 -10.85 0.10 -35.46
N ASN A 194 -10.28 0.65 -34.39
CA ASN A 194 -8.87 0.97 -34.28
C ASN A 194 -8.09 -0.13 -33.54
N TRP A 195 -7.27 -0.86 -34.29
CA TRP A 195 -6.42 -1.94 -33.78
C TRP A 195 -5.23 -1.47 -32.93
N THR A 196 -4.99 -0.16 -32.84
CA THR A 196 -3.99 0.40 -31.91
C THR A 196 -4.53 0.57 -30.48
N ILE A 197 -5.82 0.27 -30.26
CA ILE A 197 -6.51 0.34 -28.98
C ILE A 197 -6.64 -1.06 -28.38
N ASN A 198 -6.36 -1.19 -27.08
CA ASN A 198 -6.39 -2.41 -26.28
C ASN A 198 -7.55 -2.46 -25.26
N TRP A 199 -8.58 -1.68 -25.50
CA TRP A 199 -9.58 -1.37 -24.49
C TRP A 199 -10.62 -2.47 -24.26
N GLY A 200 -10.73 -3.43 -25.19
CA GLY A 200 -11.59 -4.61 -25.04
C GLY A 200 -10.90 -5.88 -25.55
N LEU A 201 -11.24 -7.04 -24.99
CA LEU A 201 -10.77 -8.32 -25.54
C LEU A 201 -11.44 -8.63 -26.89
N CYS A 202 -12.74 -8.37 -27.01
CA CYS A 202 -13.49 -8.49 -28.25
C CYS A 202 -14.21 -7.18 -28.62
N GLY A 203 -14.91 -7.18 -29.75
CA GLY A 203 -15.63 -6.01 -30.26
C GLY A 203 -14.91 -5.26 -31.37
N TYR A 204 -13.93 -5.88 -32.04
CA TYR A 204 -13.25 -5.27 -33.19
C TYR A 204 -14.01 -5.56 -34.48
N TYR A 205 -14.42 -4.50 -35.18
CA TYR A 205 -15.16 -4.56 -36.44
C TYR A 205 -14.45 -3.75 -37.51
N ASP A 206 -14.47 -4.22 -38.76
CA ASP A 206 -13.97 -3.43 -39.89
C ASP A 206 -14.90 -2.22 -40.15
N ASN A 207 -16.21 -2.42 -39.98
CA ASN A 207 -17.24 -1.38 -40.03
C ASN A 207 -18.16 -1.52 -38.81
N PRO A 208 -17.92 -0.77 -37.72
CA PRO A 208 -18.68 -0.95 -36.49
C PRO A 208 -20.13 -0.53 -36.70
N PRO A 209 -21.10 -1.33 -36.21
CA PRO A 209 -22.50 -0.92 -36.20
C PRO A 209 -22.68 0.26 -35.24
N VAL A 210 -23.38 1.32 -35.66
CA VAL A 210 -23.66 2.50 -34.84
C VAL A 210 -25.16 2.80 -34.90
N PRO A 211 -25.90 2.64 -33.79
CA PRO A 211 -27.30 3.04 -33.71
C PRO A 211 -27.40 4.54 -33.44
N ASP A 212 -28.40 5.19 -34.01
CA ASP A 212 -28.84 6.50 -33.57
C ASP A 212 -29.90 6.29 -32.47
N LEU A 213 -29.47 6.32 -31.22
CA LEU A 213 -30.36 6.05 -30.07
C LEU A 213 -31.51 7.07 -29.92
N LEU A 214 -31.43 8.23 -30.59
CA LEU A 214 -32.45 9.27 -30.52
C LEU A 214 -33.49 9.13 -31.64
N ASN A 215 -33.08 8.68 -32.83
CA ASN A 215 -33.92 8.71 -34.02
C ASN A 215 -34.27 7.33 -34.60
N ASP A 216 -33.51 6.28 -34.26
CA ASP A 216 -33.76 4.94 -34.80
C ASP A 216 -35.01 4.29 -34.20
N SER A 217 -35.72 3.49 -35.00
CA SER A 217 -36.79 2.64 -34.46
C SER A 217 -36.23 1.60 -33.51
N PHE A 218 -37.08 1.08 -32.61
CA PHE A 218 -36.72 -0.03 -31.73
C PHE A 218 -36.12 -1.21 -32.50
N GLU A 219 -36.70 -1.58 -33.64
CA GLU A 219 -36.22 -2.68 -34.48
C GLU A 219 -34.82 -2.40 -35.03
N ARG A 220 -34.57 -1.17 -35.50
CA ARG A 220 -33.25 -0.76 -36.00
C ARG A 220 -32.20 -0.80 -34.89
N ILE A 221 -32.51 -0.28 -33.70
CA ILE A 221 -31.61 -0.33 -32.53
C ILE A 221 -31.33 -1.79 -32.15
N ARG A 222 -32.37 -2.61 -32.02
CA ARG A 222 -32.26 -4.03 -31.70
C ARG A 222 -31.40 -4.77 -32.73
N ASP A 223 -31.64 -4.56 -34.02
CA ASP A 223 -30.91 -5.25 -35.08
C ASP A 223 -29.47 -4.73 -35.21
N CYS A 224 -29.21 -3.47 -34.83
CA CYS A 224 -27.87 -2.94 -34.64
C CYS A 224 -27.15 -3.64 -33.48
N PHE A 225 -27.79 -3.79 -32.32
CA PHE A 225 -27.23 -4.49 -31.16
C PHE A 225 -26.94 -5.98 -31.42
N LYS A 226 -27.76 -6.66 -32.22
CA LYS A 226 -27.43 -8.04 -32.67
C LYS A 226 -26.12 -8.11 -33.44
N LYS A 227 -25.82 -7.10 -34.28
CA LYS A 227 -24.53 -7.01 -34.99
C LYS A 227 -23.36 -6.76 -34.02
N MET A 228 -23.63 -6.21 -32.84
CA MET A 228 -22.65 -5.97 -31.77
C MET A 228 -22.38 -7.19 -30.88
N GLU A 229 -22.98 -8.36 -31.14
CA GLU A 229 -22.68 -9.59 -30.40
C GLU A 229 -21.18 -9.95 -30.53
N SER A 230 -20.59 -10.50 -29.46
CA SER A 230 -19.17 -10.86 -29.44
C SER A 230 -18.81 -11.87 -30.54
N SER A 231 -19.72 -12.79 -30.85
CA SER A 231 -19.63 -13.78 -31.94
C SER A 231 -19.51 -13.16 -33.33
N ASN A 232 -19.96 -11.90 -33.49
CA ASN A 232 -19.90 -11.14 -34.74
C ASN A 232 -18.69 -10.20 -34.80
N SER A 233 -17.82 -10.22 -33.78
CA SER A 233 -16.65 -9.35 -33.65
C SER A 233 -15.35 -10.15 -33.72
N LYS A 234 -14.25 -9.46 -33.99
CA LYS A 234 -12.90 -10.03 -33.87
C LYS A 234 -12.36 -9.85 -32.44
N GLU A 235 -11.49 -10.77 -32.02
CA GLU A 235 -10.73 -10.72 -30.76
C GLU A 235 -9.42 -9.92 -30.97
N ASN A 236 -8.95 -9.18 -29.97
CA ASN A 236 -7.62 -8.60 -29.94
C ASN A 236 -6.58 -9.70 -29.67
N PRO A 237 -5.74 -10.07 -30.65
CA PRO A 237 -4.85 -11.21 -30.51
C PRO A 237 -3.73 -10.99 -29.47
N LEU A 238 -3.29 -9.74 -29.28
CA LEU A 238 -2.21 -9.43 -28.33
C LEU A 238 -2.73 -9.47 -26.89
N LEU A 239 -3.93 -8.95 -26.64
CA LEU A 239 -4.57 -9.04 -25.32
C LEU A 239 -4.90 -10.49 -24.96
N ALA A 240 -5.45 -11.26 -25.91
CA ALA A 240 -5.74 -12.66 -25.71
C ALA A 240 -4.48 -13.48 -25.39
N SER A 241 -3.36 -13.17 -26.06
CA SER A 241 -2.07 -13.79 -25.78
C SER A 241 -1.55 -13.43 -24.38
N ALA A 242 -1.64 -12.15 -24.00
CA ALA A 242 -1.27 -11.70 -22.67
C ALA A 242 -2.09 -12.38 -21.57
N LEU A 243 -3.41 -12.54 -21.73
CA LEU A 243 -4.28 -13.24 -20.77
C LEU A 243 -3.95 -14.72 -20.62
N ARG A 244 -3.57 -15.40 -21.71
CA ARG A 244 -3.27 -16.85 -21.72
C ARG A 244 -1.82 -17.18 -21.34
N ALA A 245 -0.94 -16.19 -21.28
CA ALA A 245 0.46 -16.41 -20.91
C ALA A 245 0.56 -16.94 -19.47
N PRO A 246 1.46 -17.88 -19.14
CA PRO A 246 1.74 -18.22 -17.75
C PRO A 246 2.31 -17.00 -17.01
N SER A 247 2.15 -16.95 -15.69
CA SER A 247 2.84 -15.95 -14.87
C SER A 247 4.36 -16.11 -15.03
N ARG A 248 5.07 -14.99 -15.15
CA ARG A 248 6.54 -14.98 -15.29
C ARG A 248 7.28 -15.19 -13.97
N TRP A 249 6.61 -15.03 -12.83
CA TRP A 249 7.27 -15.00 -11.53
C TRP A 249 6.89 -16.19 -10.67
N MET A 250 7.87 -16.60 -9.87
CA MET A 250 7.81 -17.75 -9.00
C MET A 250 6.81 -17.49 -7.86
N ASN A 251 5.99 -18.49 -7.54
CA ASN A 251 5.21 -18.43 -6.32
C ASN A 251 6.14 -18.51 -5.11
N GLU A 252 5.76 -17.88 -4.01
CA GLU A 252 6.61 -17.87 -2.80
C GLU A 252 6.89 -19.28 -2.27
N SER A 253 5.94 -20.21 -2.42
CA SER A 253 6.10 -21.63 -2.08
C SER A 253 7.15 -22.36 -2.90
N ASP A 254 7.48 -21.84 -4.09
CA ASP A 254 8.42 -22.48 -5.02
C ASP A 254 9.84 -21.92 -4.85
N ILE A 255 10.02 -20.87 -4.03
CA ILE A 255 11.33 -20.28 -3.74
C ILE A 255 12.14 -21.23 -2.83
N PRO A 256 13.34 -21.67 -3.24
CA PRO A 256 14.18 -22.49 -2.39
C PRO A 256 14.54 -21.80 -1.08
N LEU A 257 14.30 -22.48 0.04
CA LEU A 257 14.60 -21.93 1.35
C LEU A 257 16.11 -21.84 1.60
N PRO A 258 16.60 -20.72 2.19
CA PRO A 258 18.02 -20.53 2.49
C PRO A 258 18.52 -21.38 3.66
N ALA A 259 17.61 -21.84 4.52
CA ALA A 259 17.86 -22.74 5.63
C ALA A 259 16.60 -23.59 5.92
N PRO A 260 16.72 -24.77 6.56
CA PRO A 260 15.57 -25.54 7.00
C PRO A 260 14.64 -24.71 7.90
N GLY A 261 13.34 -24.72 7.62
CA GLY A 261 12.35 -23.99 8.42
C GLY A 261 12.39 -22.46 8.26
N ALA A 262 13.19 -21.92 7.32
CA ALA A 262 13.26 -20.48 7.12
C ALA A 262 11.91 -19.90 6.68
N LYS A 263 11.49 -18.80 7.31
CA LYS A 263 10.38 -17.96 6.87
C LYS A 263 10.93 -16.90 5.89
N LEU A 264 10.34 -16.82 4.71
CA LEU A 264 10.70 -15.81 3.71
C LEU A 264 9.96 -14.50 3.99
N LEU A 265 10.67 -13.40 3.76
CA LEU A 265 10.18 -12.04 3.86
C LEU A 265 10.34 -11.39 2.48
N THR A 266 9.44 -11.74 1.57
CA THR A 266 9.50 -11.32 0.16
C THR A 266 8.98 -9.89 -0.04
N LEU A 267 9.05 -9.36 -1.27
CA LEU A 267 8.44 -8.07 -1.58
C LEU A 267 6.91 -8.10 -1.40
N ARG A 268 6.26 -9.27 -1.40
CA ARG A 268 4.82 -9.42 -1.14
C ARG A 268 4.42 -8.87 0.22
N SER A 269 5.27 -9.08 1.23
CA SER A 269 5.06 -8.65 2.63
C SER A 269 5.91 -7.45 3.02
N ALA A 270 6.57 -6.82 2.06
CA ALA A 270 7.48 -5.71 2.31
C ALA A 270 6.76 -4.35 2.34
N PHE A 271 7.15 -3.54 3.31
CA PHE A 271 7.02 -2.09 3.27
C PHE A 271 8.25 -1.52 2.55
N MET A 272 8.14 -1.18 1.27
CA MET A 272 9.19 -0.44 0.55
C MET A 272 9.08 1.04 0.86
N LEU A 273 10.11 1.66 1.44
CA LEU A 273 10.08 3.01 2.00
C LEU A 273 11.09 3.92 1.29
N PRO A 274 10.80 4.34 0.04
CA PRO A 274 11.63 5.32 -0.64
C PRO A 274 11.52 6.69 0.02
N THR A 275 12.60 7.45 -0.11
CA THR A 275 12.71 8.85 0.29
C THR A 275 12.27 9.84 -0.79
N SER A 276 12.07 9.36 -2.02
CA SER A 276 11.58 10.15 -3.15
C SER A 276 10.88 9.25 -4.18
N ASP A 277 10.07 9.85 -5.05
CA ASP A 277 9.32 9.11 -6.09
C ASP A 277 10.21 8.36 -7.08
N LYS A 278 11.51 8.69 -7.16
CA LYS A 278 12.44 8.16 -8.17
C LYS A 278 13.34 7.04 -7.66
N ALA A 279 13.27 6.70 -6.38
CA ALA A 279 14.18 5.74 -5.74
C ALA A 279 13.45 4.51 -5.18
N LEU A 280 14.21 3.47 -4.84
CA LEU A 280 13.76 2.17 -4.33
C LEU A 280 12.53 1.61 -5.06
N ILE A 281 12.77 0.89 -6.15
CA ILE A 281 11.72 0.35 -7.01
C ILE A 281 11.68 -1.17 -7.00
N ALA A 282 10.50 -1.74 -7.28
CA ALA A 282 10.37 -3.15 -7.58
C ALA A 282 10.79 -3.44 -9.03
N GLU A 283 11.79 -4.30 -9.19
CA GLU A 283 12.28 -4.79 -10.47
C GLU A 283 11.68 -6.17 -10.79
N TRP A 284 10.98 -6.22 -11.92
CA TRP A 284 10.15 -7.35 -12.34
C TRP A 284 10.82 -8.27 -13.39
N GLY A 285 12.13 -8.10 -13.59
CA GLY A 285 12.89 -8.77 -14.66
C GLY A 285 13.40 -10.19 -14.32
N TYR A 286 13.04 -10.74 -13.16
CA TYR A 286 13.62 -11.97 -12.61
C TYR A 286 12.52 -12.93 -12.13
N PRO A 287 12.76 -14.26 -12.10
CA PRO A 287 11.79 -15.22 -11.57
C PRO A 287 11.38 -14.91 -10.12
N VAL A 288 12.32 -14.40 -9.32
CA VAL A 288 12.04 -13.78 -8.02
C VAL A 288 12.33 -12.29 -8.17
N PRO A 289 11.31 -11.42 -8.18
CA PRO A 289 11.46 -9.96 -8.24
C PRO A 289 12.36 -9.43 -7.13
N ASN A 290 12.99 -8.27 -7.36
CA ASN A 290 13.88 -7.65 -6.37
C ASN A 290 13.60 -6.16 -6.21
N ALA A 291 13.95 -5.59 -5.07
CA ALA A 291 14.08 -4.16 -4.88
C ALA A 291 15.46 -3.69 -5.35
N GLY A 292 15.53 -2.50 -5.95
CA GLY A 292 16.77 -1.91 -6.47
C GLY A 292 16.67 -0.38 -6.57
N PHE A 293 17.71 0.27 -7.10
CA PHE A 293 17.76 1.73 -7.30
C PHE A 293 17.60 2.57 -6.02
N TRP A 294 18.27 2.13 -4.95
CA TRP A 294 18.28 2.79 -3.65
C TRP A 294 18.89 4.20 -3.69
N LYS A 295 18.39 5.05 -2.81
CA LYS A 295 18.98 6.34 -2.41
C LYS A 295 19.20 6.40 -0.91
N GLN A 296 19.99 7.39 -0.50
CA GLN A 296 20.27 7.65 0.91
C GLN A 296 18.97 7.76 1.71
N GLY A 297 18.87 6.96 2.78
CA GLY A 297 17.71 6.91 3.66
C GLY A 297 16.57 6.00 3.19
N ASP A 298 16.64 5.44 1.99
CA ASP A 298 15.69 4.41 1.53
C ASP A 298 15.84 3.16 2.39
N THR A 299 14.70 2.59 2.75
CA THR A 299 14.65 1.35 3.54
C THR A 299 13.58 0.42 3.01
N ILE A 300 13.75 -0.86 3.28
CA ILE A 300 12.70 -1.85 3.15
C ILE A 300 12.47 -2.44 4.54
N ALA A 301 11.21 -2.66 4.89
CA ALA A 301 10.87 -3.23 6.18
C ALA A 301 9.84 -4.34 6.06
N TRP A 302 9.83 -5.24 7.03
CA TRP A 302 8.87 -6.33 7.16
C TRP A 302 8.34 -6.39 8.58
N ARG A 303 7.08 -6.80 8.71
CA ARG A 303 6.51 -7.31 9.95
C ARG A 303 6.43 -8.82 9.85
N PHE A 304 6.86 -9.53 10.89
CA PHE A 304 6.87 -10.99 10.91
C PHE A 304 6.60 -11.53 12.30
N GLU A 305 6.07 -12.76 12.35
CA GLU A 305 5.66 -13.42 13.59
C GLU A 305 6.67 -14.48 14.03
N ILE A 306 7.07 -14.40 15.30
CA ILE A 306 7.85 -15.41 16.01
C ILE A 306 6.91 -16.19 16.91
N GLU A 307 6.84 -17.51 16.72
CA GLU A 307 5.90 -18.36 17.47
C GLU A 307 6.42 -18.70 18.87
N LYS A 308 7.74 -18.81 19.01
CA LYS A 308 8.39 -19.17 20.26
C LYS A 308 9.62 -18.30 20.47
N GLU A 309 9.79 -17.81 21.69
CA GLU A 309 11.00 -17.10 22.07
C GLU A 309 12.26 -17.95 21.80
N GLY A 310 13.28 -17.32 21.23
CA GLY A 310 14.52 -18.00 20.85
C GLY A 310 15.51 -17.08 20.12
N VAL A 311 16.63 -17.66 19.69
CA VAL A 311 17.59 -16.98 18.83
C VAL A 311 17.27 -17.31 17.38
N TYR A 312 17.17 -16.26 16.56
CA TYR A 312 16.84 -16.36 15.15
C TYR A 312 17.98 -15.80 14.30
N GLU A 313 18.41 -16.55 13.29
CA GLU A 313 19.32 -16.05 12.24
C GLU A 313 18.50 -15.28 11.20
N ILE A 314 18.86 -14.03 10.96
CA ILE A 314 18.28 -13.19 9.92
C ILE A 314 19.28 -13.05 8.77
N GLY A 315 18.80 -13.15 7.55
CA GLY A 315 19.60 -12.92 6.35
C GLY A 315 18.81 -12.30 5.21
N VAL A 316 19.51 -12.06 4.11
CA VAL A 316 18.95 -11.50 2.87
C VAL A 316 19.42 -12.28 1.66
N ARG A 317 18.59 -12.31 0.63
CA ARG A 317 18.94 -12.77 -0.72
C ARG A 317 19.20 -11.55 -1.58
N MET A 318 20.47 -11.27 -1.85
CA MET A 318 20.90 -10.01 -2.46
C MET A 318 21.96 -10.21 -3.54
N ALA A 319 22.09 -9.25 -4.44
CA ALA A 319 23.18 -9.12 -5.39
C ALA A 319 23.87 -7.76 -5.19
N ASN A 320 25.20 -7.76 -5.32
CA ASN A 320 26.05 -6.63 -4.99
C ASN A 320 27.34 -6.71 -5.81
N ASP A 321 27.74 -5.62 -6.46
CA ASP A 321 28.96 -5.54 -7.27
C ASP A 321 30.05 -4.65 -6.66
N SER A 322 29.94 -4.36 -5.36
CA SER A 322 30.86 -3.53 -4.60
C SER A 322 31.35 -4.26 -3.35
N ASP A 323 32.64 -4.11 -3.04
CA ASP A 323 33.21 -4.56 -1.77
C ASP A 323 33.04 -3.52 -0.64
N ALA A 324 32.44 -2.35 -0.93
CA ALA A 324 32.31 -1.24 0.00
C ALA A 324 30.95 -1.14 0.70
N ASN A 325 29.92 -1.85 0.22
CA ASN A 325 28.55 -1.65 0.68
C ASN A 325 28.33 -2.15 2.11
N LEU A 326 27.72 -1.29 2.92
CA LEU A 326 27.33 -1.55 4.30
C LEU A 326 25.80 -1.52 4.43
N ALA A 327 25.22 -2.59 4.98
CA ALA A 327 23.82 -2.58 5.39
C ALA A 327 23.66 -2.03 6.80
N ALA A 328 22.70 -1.13 6.99
CA ALA A 328 22.15 -0.83 8.29
C ALA A 328 20.90 -1.69 8.52
N LEU A 329 20.81 -2.23 9.72
CA LEU A 329 19.78 -3.18 10.13
C LEU A 329 19.12 -2.68 11.41
N TRP A 330 17.80 -2.66 11.44
CA TRP A 330 17.02 -2.41 12.65
C TRP A 330 16.09 -3.58 12.94
N VAL A 331 16.07 -4.01 14.19
CA VAL A 331 15.12 -4.99 14.72
C VAL A 331 14.29 -4.28 15.78
N ASP A 332 12.98 -4.25 15.60
CA ASP A 332 12.06 -3.50 16.48
C ASP A 332 12.45 -2.03 16.66
N GLY A 333 12.93 -1.42 15.56
CA GLY A 333 13.42 -0.04 15.54
C GLY A 333 14.79 0.18 16.17
N VAL A 334 15.42 -0.83 16.78
CA VAL A 334 16.72 -0.70 17.43
C VAL A 334 17.83 -1.06 16.45
N ARG A 335 18.80 -0.16 16.23
CA ARG A 335 19.90 -0.38 15.29
C ARG A 335 20.83 -1.49 15.78
N ALA A 336 21.04 -2.48 14.93
CA ALA A 336 22.10 -3.47 15.08
C ALA A 336 23.46 -2.85 14.69
N THR A 337 24.49 -3.66 14.47
CA THR A 337 25.73 -3.17 13.85
C THR A 337 25.52 -2.95 12.34
N ASP A 338 26.31 -2.05 11.75
CA ASP A 338 26.44 -2.03 10.30
C ASP A 338 27.13 -3.33 9.86
N ILE A 339 26.62 -3.90 8.77
CA ILE A 339 27.03 -5.22 8.28
C ILE A 339 27.69 -5.04 6.93
N ALA A 340 28.96 -5.46 6.83
CA ALA A 340 29.66 -5.50 5.56
C ALA A 340 29.03 -6.54 4.64
N LEU A 341 28.61 -6.10 3.46
CA LEU A 341 27.98 -6.97 2.48
C LEU A 341 29.04 -7.53 1.52
N PRO A 342 29.06 -8.84 1.26
CA PRO A 342 30.01 -9.42 0.33
C PRO A 342 29.72 -8.94 -1.10
N ASN A 343 30.79 -8.75 -1.89
CA ASN A 343 30.66 -8.58 -3.33
C ASN A 343 30.26 -9.93 -3.94
N THR A 344 29.06 -9.98 -4.52
CA THR A 344 28.52 -11.18 -5.16
C THR A 344 28.95 -11.31 -6.63
N ARG A 345 29.79 -10.37 -7.10
CA ARG A 345 30.38 -10.31 -8.45
C ARG A 345 29.33 -10.04 -9.53
N GLY A 346 28.42 -9.11 -9.26
CA GLY A 346 27.51 -8.55 -10.25
C GLY A 346 26.09 -8.33 -9.73
N TRP A 347 25.41 -7.33 -10.30
CA TRP A 347 24.05 -6.91 -9.95
C TRP A 347 22.93 -7.95 -10.18
N ARG A 348 23.26 -9.08 -10.80
CA ARG A 348 22.35 -10.22 -11.05
C ARG A 348 22.82 -11.52 -10.41
N SER A 349 23.96 -11.48 -9.72
CA SER A 349 24.57 -12.63 -9.07
C SER A 349 24.04 -12.75 -7.65
N PHE A 350 22.80 -13.19 -7.48
CA PHE A 350 22.17 -13.24 -6.15
C PHE A 350 22.80 -14.31 -5.25
N GLN A 351 23.03 -13.98 -3.97
CA GLN A 351 23.54 -14.85 -2.92
C GLN A 351 22.72 -14.69 -1.62
N ASN A 352 22.63 -15.75 -0.83
CA ASN A 352 22.09 -15.65 0.53
C ASN A 352 23.21 -15.17 1.45
N VAL A 353 22.99 -14.05 2.13
CA VAL A 353 23.93 -13.42 3.05
C VAL A 353 23.29 -13.39 4.44
N LYS A 354 24.01 -13.88 5.43
CA LYS A 354 23.60 -13.80 6.83
C LYS A 354 23.90 -12.40 7.36
N LEU A 355 22.93 -11.80 8.04
CA LEU A 355 23.04 -10.46 8.60
C LEU A 355 23.33 -10.50 10.11
N GLY A 356 22.84 -11.53 10.81
CA GLY A 356 23.15 -11.74 12.22
C GLY A 356 22.12 -12.61 12.92
N ARG A 357 22.35 -12.85 14.20
CA ARG A 357 21.47 -13.61 15.10
C ARG A 357 20.88 -12.70 16.16
N PHE A 358 19.58 -12.83 16.39
CA PHE A 358 18.86 -11.94 17.30
C PHE A 358 18.01 -12.76 18.26
N GLN A 359 18.04 -12.40 19.54
CA GLN A 359 17.12 -12.92 20.53
C GLN A 359 15.75 -12.27 20.30
N LEU A 360 14.74 -13.05 19.95
CA LEU A 360 13.39 -12.57 19.68
C LEU A 360 12.42 -13.26 20.64
N ALA A 361 11.45 -12.50 21.13
CA ALA A 361 10.35 -13.02 21.94
C ALA A 361 9.29 -13.67 21.04
N ALA A 362 8.31 -14.35 21.63
CA ALA A 362 7.13 -14.73 20.87
C ALA A 362 6.27 -13.48 20.57
N GLY A 363 5.80 -13.34 19.34
CA GLY A 363 4.96 -12.25 18.87
C GLY A 363 5.44 -11.57 17.60
N THR A 364 4.86 -10.40 17.33
CA THR A 364 5.17 -9.59 16.15
C THR A 364 6.49 -8.85 16.32
N HIS A 365 7.36 -8.97 15.34
CA HIS A 365 8.62 -8.24 15.23
C HIS A 365 8.70 -7.46 13.92
N THR A 366 9.57 -6.45 13.89
CA THR A 366 9.91 -5.72 12.67
C THR A 366 11.37 -5.86 12.30
N LEU A 367 11.62 -6.00 11.01
CA LEU A 367 12.94 -6.00 10.40
C LEU A 367 13.00 -4.85 9.39
N GLU A 368 13.94 -3.93 9.53
CA GLU A 368 14.20 -2.86 8.56
C GLU A 368 15.64 -2.96 8.07
N VAL A 369 15.84 -2.86 6.75
CA VAL A 369 17.13 -2.90 6.07
C VAL A 369 17.26 -1.65 5.21
N GLY A 370 18.41 -0.98 5.32
CA GLY A 370 18.78 0.15 4.48
C GLY A 370 20.29 0.22 4.27
N GLN A 371 20.72 1.24 3.57
CA GLN A 371 22.13 1.55 3.41
C GLN A 371 22.67 2.25 4.67
N ALA A 372 23.83 1.83 5.15
CA ALA A 372 24.44 2.42 6.36
C ALA A 372 25.22 3.71 6.09
N ASP A 373 25.67 3.90 4.85
CA ASP A 373 26.44 5.06 4.41
C ASP A 373 25.69 5.89 3.35
N ASP A 374 26.34 6.97 2.92
CA ASP A 374 25.80 7.92 1.95
C ASP A 374 26.34 7.66 0.53
N SER A 375 26.82 6.45 0.24
CA SER A 375 27.37 6.14 -1.08
C SER A 375 26.29 5.97 -2.14
N ASP A 376 26.61 6.29 -3.40
CA ASP A 376 25.67 6.12 -4.51
C ASP A 376 25.55 4.64 -4.89
N GLY A 377 24.35 4.08 -4.69
CA GLY A 377 24.03 2.70 -5.00
C GLY A 377 24.30 1.76 -3.83
N PHE A 378 23.43 0.75 -3.70
CA PHE A 378 23.46 -0.20 -2.59
C PHE A 378 23.42 -1.63 -3.16
N ILE A 379 22.28 -2.31 -3.13
CA ILE A 379 22.17 -3.72 -3.52
C ILE A 379 20.93 -3.97 -4.37
N ASN A 380 20.84 -5.11 -5.03
CA ASN A 380 19.57 -5.65 -5.49
C ASN A 380 19.09 -6.70 -4.48
N LEU A 381 17.87 -6.58 -3.97
CA LEU A 381 17.38 -7.37 -2.84
C LEU A 381 16.09 -8.12 -3.18
N GLN A 382 16.12 -9.45 -3.22
CA GLN A 382 14.94 -10.27 -3.54
C GLN A 382 14.01 -10.45 -2.32
N TYR A 383 14.59 -10.83 -1.18
CA TYR A 383 13.86 -11.08 0.05
C TYR A 383 14.81 -11.05 1.25
N ALA A 384 14.26 -10.80 2.43
CA ALA A 384 14.87 -11.19 3.69
C ALA A 384 14.38 -12.58 4.11
N TRP A 385 15.01 -13.19 5.10
CA TRP A 385 14.59 -14.46 5.68
C TRP A 385 14.99 -14.54 7.14
N THR A 386 14.24 -15.33 7.91
CA THR A 386 14.53 -15.66 9.31
C THR A 386 14.42 -17.17 9.53
N ALA A 387 15.28 -17.74 10.38
CA ALA A 387 15.23 -19.15 10.76
C ALA A 387 15.69 -19.33 12.21
N ASP A 388 15.17 -20.36 12.90
CA ASP A 388 15.64 -20.74 14.23
C ASP A 388 17.16 -20.99 14.22
N SER A 389 17.85 -20.62 15.29
CA SER A 389 19.30 -20.78 15.44
C SER A 389 19.67 -21.23 16.85
N GLU A 390 20.61 -22.17 16.94
CA GLU A 390 21.20 -22.62 18.21
C GLU A 390 22.43 -21.78 18.63
N GLY A 391 22.83 -20.81 17.81
CA GLY A 391 23.95 -19.91 18.11
C GLY A 391 23.59 -18.85 19.16
N GLY A 392 24.60 -18.21 19.74
CA GLY A 392 24.38 -17.03 20.58
C GLY A 392 23.86 -15.84 19.76
N ALA A 393 23.00 -15.02 20.37
CA ALA A 393 22.53 -13.78 19.77
C ALA A 393 23.66 -12.73 19.69
N ASP A 394 23.71 -12.01 18.58
CA ASP A 394 24.57 -10.87 18.39
C ASP A 394 24.04 -9.68 19.20
N ALA A 395 24.96 -8.87 19.75
CA ALA A 395 24.58 -7.70 20.53
C ALA A 395 24.05 -6.58 19.61
N LEU A 396 22.89 -6.01 19.96
CA LEU A 396 22.42 -4.77 19.33
C LEU A 396 23.32 -3.60 19.77
N ARG A 397 23.70 -2.74 18.81
CA ARG A 397 24.52 -1.57 19.13
C ARG A 397 23.73 -0.51 19.86
N GLU A 398 22.43 -0.40 19.58
CA GLU A 398 21.50 0.57 20.19
C GLU A 398 21.99 2.02 20.10
N THR A 399 22.89 2.31 19.15
CA THR A 399 23.44 3.65 18.91
C THR A 399 22.41 4.58 18.27
N GLU A 400 21.40 3.99 17.62
CA GLU A 400 20.29 4.68 17.02
C GLU A 400 19.02 3.85 17.21
N ILE A 401 17.90 4.50 17.49
CA ILE A 401 16.57 3.91 17.47
C ILE A 401 15.70 4.73 16.52
N ARG A 402 14.94 4.05 15.66
CA ARG A 402 13.98 4.64 14.74
C ARG A 402 12.58 4.20 15.08
N LEU A 403 11.71 5.15 15.32
CA LEU A 403 10.30 4.94 15.62
C LEU A 403 9.50 5.46 14.44
N THR A 404 9.03 4.54 13.60
CA THR A 404 8.40 4.80 12.31
C THR A 404 6.96 4.28 12.32
N PRO A 405 6.15 4.56 11.29
CA PRO A 405 4.83 3.93 11.16
C PRO A 405 4.89 2.40 11.07
N VAL A 406 6.03 1.81 10.66
CA VAL A 406 6.16 0.36 10.50
C VAL A 406 6.29 -0.36 11.83
N ASN A 407 6.93 0.22 12.84
CA ASN A 407 7.12 -0.42 14.15
C ASN A 407 6.32 0.23 15.28
N MET A 408 5.34 1.08 14.96
CA MET A 408 4.41 1.58 15.95
C MET A 408 3.47 0.48 16.43
N GLU A 409 3.07 0.57 17.69
CA GLU A 409 2.00 -0.25 18.24
C GLU A 409 0.70 -0.02 17.44
N PRO A 410 -0.18 -1.03 17.32
CA PRO A 410 -1.47 -0.87 16.68
C PRO A 410 -2.24 0.32 17.26
N LEU A 411 -2.77 1.18 16.38
CA LEU A 411 -3.55 2.32 16.83
C LEU A 411 -4.85 1.84 17.50
N PRO A 412 -5.37 2.55 18.52
CA PRO A 412 -6.65 2.21 19.15
C PRO A 412 -7.78 2.08 18.12
N GLU A 413 -8.78 1.25 18.39
CA GLU A 413 -10.00 1.20 17.55
C GLU A 413 -10.65 2.58 17.45
N LYS A 414 -11.21 2.89 16.28
CA LYS A 414 -11.87 4.18 15.96
C LYS A 414 -10.93 5.38 16.03
N SER A 415 -9.63 5.13 15.90
CA SER A 415 -8.64 6.18 15.78
C SER A 415 -8.87 6.95 14.48
N VAL A 416 -8.91 8.29 14.57
CA VAL A 416 -8.94 9.15 13.38
C VAL A 416 -7.58 9.26 12.69
N LEU A 417 -6.48 8.86 13.37
CA LEU A 417 -5.14 8.87 12.81
C LEU A 417 -5.10 8.07 11.52
N ARG A 418 -4.33 8.60 10.56
CA ARG A 418 -4.04 7.92 9.31
C ARG A 418 -2.54 7.81 9.17
N VAL A 419 -2.10 6.75 8.51
CA VAL A 419 -0.74 6.71 7.99
C VAL A 419 -0.84 6.90 6.49
N GLU A 420 -0.16 7.91 5.98
CA GLU A 420 -0.07 8.19 4.55
C GLU A 420 0.94 7.22 3.92
N TRP A 421 0.52 5.96 3.75
CA TRP A 421 1.36 4.89 3.22
C TRP A 421 1.77 5.09 1.76
N GLN A 422 1.21 6.06 1.05
CA GLN A 422 1.65 6.43 -0.29
C GLN A 422 2.72 7.52 -0.30
N SER A 423 2.92 8.22 0.82
CA SER A 423 3.95 9.27 0.94
C SER A 423 5.35 8.67 0.95
N HIS A 424 6.33 9.45 0.50
CA HIS A 424 7.74 9.07 0.41
C HIS A 424 8.63 9.94 1.30
N PRO A 425 9.10 9.42 2.46
CA PRO A 425 8.59 8.24 3.18
C PRO A 425 7.19 8.47 3.81
N PRO A 426 6.52 7.38 4.27
CA PRO A 426 5.23 7.46 4.95
C PRO A 426 5.27 8.28 6.25
N ASN A 427 4.12 8.86 6.63
CA ASN A 427 3.96 9.67 7.83
C ASN A 427 2.63 9.39 8.53
N ILE A 428 2.62 9.59 9.85
CA ILE A 428 1.41 9.59 10.67
C ILE A 428 0.80 10.99 10.62
N ALA A 429 -0.46 11.06 10.25
CA ALA A 429 -1.22 12.29 10.02
C ALA A 429 -2.58 12.25 10.71
N ASN A 430 -3.30 13.37 10.59
CA ASN A 430 -4.71 13.48 10.98
C ASN A 430 -5.00 13.20 12.46
N TRP A 431 -4.14 13.73 13.34
CA TRP A 431 -4.22 13.55 14.78
C TRP A 431 -5.31 14.40 15.42
N ASP A 432 -6.13 13.79 16.28
CA ASP A 432 -6.91 14.56 17.25
C ASP A 432 -6.00 15.05 18.40
N PRO A 433 -6.23 16.26 18.95
CA PRO A 433 -5.42 16.77 20.05
C PRO A 433 -5.44 15.82 21.25
N GLY A 434 -4.26 15.47 21.76
CA GLY A 434 -4.14 14.55 22.90
C GLY A 434 -4.14 13.05 22.53
N GLN A 435 -4.42 12.70 21.27
CA GLN A 435 -4.37 11.30 20.82
C GLN A 435 -2.93 10.77 20.85
N PRO A 436 -2.66 9.55 21.35
CA PRO A 436 -1.32 8.98 21.41
C PRO A 436 -0.99 8.06 20.22
N VAL A 437 0.30 8.02 19.86
CA VAL A 437 0.93 6.90 19.15
C VAL A 437 2.07 6.40 19.99
N SER A 438 2.22 5.07 20.11
CA SER A 438 3.24 4.46 20.95
C SER A 438 4.10 3.45 20.23
N TRP A 439 5.30 3.21 20.77
CA TRP A 439 6.26 2.22 20.32
C TRP A 439 6.82 1.47 21.53
N LYS A 440 7.05 0.17 21.36
CA LYS A 440 7.78 -0.64 22.33
C LYS A 440 9.26 -0.72 21.96
N LEU A 441 10.10 -0.69 22.97
CA LEU A 441 11.55 -0.80 22.86
C LEU A 441 12.05 -1.75 23.92
N ASN A 442 13.12 -2.48 23.64
CA ASN A 442 13.80 -3.30 24.64
C ASN A 442 15.31 -3.02 24.55
N LEU A 443 15.88 -2.48 25.63
CA LEU A 443 17.28 -2.08 25.69
C LEU A 443 18.08 -3.05 26.53
N SER A 444 19.23 -3.49 26.05
CA SER A 444 20.15 -4.38 26.78
C SER A 444 20.88 -3.67 27.91
N ARG A 445 21.02 -2.33 27.85
CA ARG A 445 21.72 -1.53 28.86
C ARG A 445 21.19 -0.09 28.94
N PRO A 446 21.39 0.58 30.09
CA PRO A 446 21.02 1.98 30.22
C PRO A 446 21.84 2.88 29.31
N ARG A 447 21.21 3.87 28.67
CA ARG A 447 21.87 4.81 27.74
C ARG A 447 21.22 6.18 27.72
N ARG A 448 22.02 7.18 27.35
CA ARG A 448 21.53 8.53 27.08
C ARG A 448 21.31 8.73 25.59
N TYR A 449 20.14 9.25 25.24
CA TYR A 449 19.76 9.56 23.87
C TYR A 449 19.42 11.04 23.70
N GLN A 450 19.82 11.61 22.57
CA GLN A 450 19.20 12.79 22.00
C GLN A 450 17.95 12.36 21.24
N VAL A 451 16.83 13.01 21.53
CA VAL A 451 15.53 12.71 20.91
C VAL A 451 15.26 13.73 19.81
N GLU A 452 14.98 13.25 18.61
CA GLU A 452 14.67 14.07 17.43
C GLU A 452 13.35 13.65 16.83
N ALA A 453 12.53 14.61 16.39
CA ALA A 453 11.32 14.35 15.62
C ALA A 453 11.49 14.87 14.19
N VAL A 454 11.14 14.06 13.20
CA VAL A 454 10.99 14.46 11.81
C VAL A 454 9.51 14.70 11.55
N TYR A 455 9.13 15.95 11.32
CA TYR A 455 7.74 16.40 11.32
C TYR A 455 7.47 17.45 10.24
N ALA A 456 6.19 17.67 9.94
CA ALA A 456 5.72 18.76 9.10
C ALA A 456 4.50 19.44 9.73
N THR A 457 4.49 20.76 9.78
CA THR A 457 3.33 21.56 10.23
C THR A 457 3.48 23.00 9.75
N PRO A 458 2.51 23.57 9.03
CA PRO A 458 2.56 24.98 8.62
C PRO A 458 2.21 25.95 9.76
N HIS A 459 1.89 25.42 10.95
CA HIS A 459 1.42 26.20 12.10
C HIS A 459 2.56 26.47 13.08
N ASN A 460 2.52 27.63 13.74
CA ASN A 460 3.57 28.10 14.64
C ASN A 460 3.34 27.74 16.12
N ASP A 461 2.20 27.14 16.43
CA ASP A 461 1.76 26.76 17.78
C ASP A 461 1.62 25.23 17.94
N SER A 462 2.14 24.46 16.98
CA SER A 462 2.11 23.00 16.99
C SER A 462 3.08 22.47 18.04
N SER A 463 2.58 21.88 19.12
CA SER A 463 3.41 21.27 20.16
C SER A 463 3.35 19.75 20.13
N LEU A 464 4.52 19.13 20.09
CA LEU A 464 4.68 17.68 20.19
C LEU A 464 5.25 17.33 21.56
N ARG A 465 4.55 16.45 22.28
CA ARG A 465 5.00 15.84 23.54
C ARG A 465 5.43 14.41 23.27
N VAL A 466 6.55 14.02 23.88
CA VAL A 466 7.07 12.65 23.86
C VAL A 466 7.30 12.22 25.30
N THR A 467 6.71 11.09 25.67
CA THR A 467 6.86 10.44 26.98
C THR A 467 7.60 9.13 26.79
N ILE A 468 8.58 8.85 27.65
CA ILE A 468 9.33 7.58 27.66
C ILE A 468 9.46 7.11 29.10
N GLY A 469 8.80 6.00 29.43
CA GLY A 469 8.65 5.57 30.83
C GLY A 469 8.01 6.68 31.69
N SER A 470 8.69 7.11 32.75
CA SER A 470 8.22 8.21 33.61
C SER A 470 8.71 9.60 33.19
N LYS A 471 9.49 9.72 32.11
CA LYS A 471 10.11 10.97 31.65
C LYS A 471 9.28 11.56 30.53
N GLU A 472 8.92 12.83 30.64
CA GLU A 472 8.19 13.57 29.60
C GLU A 472 9.04 14.74 29.10
N GLY A 473 9.10 14.90 27.79
CA GLY A 473 9.70 16.04 27.12
C GLY A 473 8.78 16.57 26.02
N GLY A 474 9.04 17.79 25.58
CA GLY A 474 8.42 18.28 24.35
C GLY A 474 8.62 19.77 24.17
N ILE A 475 8.33 20.20 22.95
CA ILE A 475 8.58 21.57 22.51
C ILE A 475 7.41 22.05 21.66
N THR A 476 7.30 23.37 21.55
CA THR A 476 6.59 23.96 20.41
C THR A 476 7.52 23.88 19.22
N LEU A 477 7.03 23.27 18.14
CA LEU A 477 7.82 23.02 16.94
C LEU A 477 7.76 24.25 16.02
N PRO A 478 8.91 24.68 15.45
CA PRO A 478 8.91 25.68 14.39
C PRO A 478 7.99 25.27 13.22
N PRO A 479 7.30 26.21 12.56
CA PRO A 479 6.53 25.87 11.38
C PRO A 479 7.46 25.43 10.23
N THR A 480 7.03 24.43 9.48
CA THR A 480 7.60 24.04 8.19
C THR A 480 6.83 24.71 7.05
N ALA A 481 7.33 24.57 5.82
CA ALA A 481 6.77 25.29 4.67
C ALA A 481 5.38 24.77 4.24
N SER A 482 5.07 23.49 4.46
CA SER A 482 3.79 22.87 4.13
C SER A 482 3.58 21.57 4.92
N TRP A 483 2.42 20.95 4.75
CA TRP A 483 2.10 19.62 5.29
C TRP A 483 2.97 18.47 4.76
N GLN A 484 3.69 18.70 3.65
CA GLN A 484 4.58 17.72 3.02
C GLN A 484 6.04 18.18 2.96
N GLU A 485 6.36 19.31 3.59
CA GLU A 485 7.73 19.79 3.75
C GLU A 485 8.19 19.51 5.19
N TYR A 486 9.16 18.60 5.33
CA TYR A 486 9.54 18.04 6.63
C TYR A 486 10.82 18.67 7.17
N GLY A 487 10.81 18.99 8.46
CA GLY A 487 11.96 19.43 9.22
C GLY A 487 12.32 18.44 10.32
N THR A 488 13.51 18.63 10.92
CA THR A 488 13.93 17.90 12.12
C THR A 488 14.02 18.86 13.29
N ALA A 489 13.49 18.47 14.45
CA ALA A 489 13.66 19.21 15.69
C ALA A 489 14.13 18.31 16.83
N THR A 490 15.09 18.81 17.61
CA THR A 490 15.57 18.15 18.82
C THR A 490 14.63 18.44 19.98
N LEU A 491 14.04 17.39 20.55
CA LEU A 491 13.09 17.48 21.66
C LEU A 491 13.78 17.52 23.04
N GLY A 492 15.06 17.13 23.09
CA GLY A 492 15.88 17.12 24.31
C GLY A 492 16.75 15.87 24.39
N THR A 493 17.22 15.58 25.60
CA THR A 493 17.94 14.34 25.92
C THR A 493 17.19 13.54 26.98
N VAL A 494 17.34 12.22 26.95
CA VAL A 494 16.70 11.29 27.87
C VAL A 494 17.66 10.16 28.24
N ASP A 495 17.74 9.86 29.53
CA ASP A 495 18.40 8.64 30.01
C ASP A 495 17.36 7.52 30.04
N LEU A 496 17.60 6.41 29.35
CA LEU A 496 16.73 5.23 29.34
C LEU A 496 17.41 4.09 30.08
N ASP A 497 16.64 3.37 30.89
CA ASP A 497 17.12 2.18 31.59
C ASP A 497 17.07 0.96 30.67
N ALA A 498 17.80 -0.10 31.04
CA ALA A 498 17.70 -1.40 30.39
C ALA A 498 16.30 -2.00 30.58
N GLY A 499 15.92 -2.90 29.68
CA GLY A 499 14.64 -3.59 29.65
C GLY A 499 13.62 -2.91 28.75
N GLU A 500 12.36 -3.32 28.93
CA GLU A 500 11.23 -2.81 28.14
C GLU A 500 10.92 -1.36 28.47
N GLN A 501 10.74 -0.56 27.41
CA GLN A 501 10.35 0.84 27.47
C GLN A 501 9.20 1.07 26.49
N THR A 502 8.27 1.96 26.87
CA THR A 502 7.24 2.45 25.96
C THR A 502 7.49 3.92 25.70
N LEU A 503 7.63 4.28 24.42
CA LEU A 503 7.62 5.67 23.97
C LEU A 503 6.23 6.02 23.47
N THR A 504 5.71 7.18 23.88
CA THR A 504 4.42 7.70 23.41
C THR A 504 4.58 9.14 22.90
N ALA A 505 4.10 9.42 21.69
CA ALA A 505 4.04 10.74 21.10
C ALA A 505 2.59 11.26 21.08
N ILE A 506 2.40 12.54 21.41
CA ILE A 506 1.09 13.22 21.44
C ILE A 506 1.24 14.66 20.93
N TRP A 507 0.38 15.07 20.00
CA TRP A 507 0.23 16.49 19.68
C TRP A 507 -0.64 17.20 20.72
N ARG A 508 -0.09 18.23 21.37
CA ARG A 508 -0.78 19.11 22.33
C ARG A 508 -1.08 20.45 21.66
N VAL A 509 -2.18 20.49 20.93
CA VAL A 509 -2.56 21.63 20.09
C VAL A 509 -3.98 22.09 20.40
N PRO A 510 -4.32 23.36 20.13
CA PRO A 510 -5.65 23.89 20.48
C PRO A 510 -6.77 23.33 19.59
N ARG A 511 -6.45 22.89 18.36
CA ARG A 511 -7.41 22.34 17.39
C ARG A 511 -6.72 21.25 16.56
N ARG A 512 -7.50 20.28 16.08
CA ARG A 512 -7.02 19.18 15.21
C ARG A 512 -6.19 19.66 14.03
N THR A 513 -6.59 20.73 13.36
CA THR A 513 -5.90 21.27 12.18
C THR A 513 -4.49 21.80 12.47
N HIS A 514 -4.10 21.96 13.74
CA HIS A 514 -2.77 22.40 14.13
C HIS A 514 -1.85 21.22 14.48
N ALA A 515 -2.36 19.99 14.59
CA ALA A 515 -1.49 18.83 14.79
C ALA A 515 -0.71 18.55 13.50
N GLY A 516 0.62 18.39 13.62
CA GLY A 516 1.49 18.13 12.48
C GLY A 516 1.45 16.68 11.99
N ASN A 517 2.12 16.45 10.86
CA ASN A 517 2.50 15.12 10.38
C ASN A 517 3.81 14.69 11.05
N LEU A 518 3.94 13.41 11.38
CA LEU A 518 5.13 12.81 11.99
C LEU A 518 5.66 11.67 11.11
N ARG A 519 6.88 11.80 10.58
CA ARG A 519 7.55 10.73 9.82
C ARG A 519 8.19 9.72 10.74
N LEU A 520 8.99 10.20 11.69
CA LEU A 520 9.64 9.36 12.68
C LEU A 520 10.06 10.15 13.92
N ILE A 521 10.27 9.43 15.00
CA ILE A 521 11.08 9.86 16.14
C ILE A 521 12.39 9.07 16.09
N ARG A 522 13.52 9.77 16.16
CA ARG A 522 14.87 9.19 16.20
C ARG A 522 15.48 9.42 17.57
N LEU A 523 16.05 8.38 18.16
CA LEU A 523 16.90 8.51 19.34
C LEU A 523 18.33 8.20 18.90
N VAL A 524 19.24 9.15 19.09
CA VAL A 524 20.66 8.98 18.77
C VAL A 524 21.44 8.94 20.08
N GLU A 525 22.25 7.90 20.28
CA GLU A 525 23.07 7.79 21.49
C GLU A 525 23.99 9.00 21.59
N THR A 526 23.92 9.69 22.73
CA THR A 526 24.90 10.73 23.06
C THR A 526 26.01 10.09 23.88
N PRO A 527 27.29 10.31 23.54
CA PRO A 527 28.38 9.91 24.41
C PRO A 527 28.15 10.49 25.81
N GLY A 528 28.12 9.65 26.84
CA GLY A 528 28.11 10.14 28.21
C GLY A 528 29.32 11.03 28.44
N GLN A 529 29.14 12.18 29.11
CA GLN A 529 30.28 12.78 29.79
C GLN A 529 30.78 11.75 30.82
N PRO A 530 32.11 11.55 30.91
CA PRO A 530 32.72 10.54 31.78
C PRO A 530 32.34 10.70 33.26
#